data_AF-A0AAD5J8L6-F1
#
_entry.id   AF-A0AAD5J8L6-F1
#
_cell.length_a   1.000
_cell.length_b   1.000
_cell.length_c   1.000
_cell.angle_alpha   90.00
_cell.angle_beta   90.00
_cell.angle_gamma   90.00
#
_symmetry.space_group_name_H-M   'P 1'
#
loop_
_entity.id
_entity.type
_entity.pdbx_description
1 polymer ?
#
loop_
_entity_poly.entity_id
_entity_poly.type
_entity_poly.pdbx_seq_one_letter_code
_entity_poly.pdbx_strand_id
1 'polypeptide(L)'
;MISVTVNQTSIPVLQANSTDRHITSNFQIPAGSFSMFMIISLIVWLALYDRVRVTVASKIRGKSSGLGVKARMGTGLAFFVAAMASWAIAESVHRRIAIEEGLQVTRKLW
;
A
#
# COMPACT_ATOMS: atom_id res chain seq x y z
N MET A 1 -14.64 10.17 13.88
CA MET A 1 -13.45 9.30 14.03
C MET A 1 -13.82 7.83 14.11
N ILE A 2 -14.72 7.40 15.01
CA ILE A 2 -15.15 6.00 15.16
C ILE A 2 -15.67 5.39 13.83
N SER A 3 -16.46 6.14 13.05
CA SER A 3 -17.01 5.68 11.76
C SER A 3 -15.94 5.31 10.70
N VAL A 4 -14.79 5.99 10.69
CA VAL A 4 -13.70 5.69 9.75
C VAL A 4 -12.97 4.43 10.17
N THR A 5 -12.74 4.25 11.48
CA THR A 5 -12.08 3.06 12.02
C THR A 5 -12.90 1.79 11.80
N VAL A 6 -14.23 1.85 11.94
CA VAL A 6 -15.10 0.67 11.71
C VAL A 6 -15.21 0.28 10.23
N ASN A 7 -14.93 1.21 9.30
CA ASN A 7 -15.04 0.98 7.85
C ASN A 7 -13.68 0.86 7.15
N GLN A 8 -12.59 0.78 7.91
CA GLN A 8 -11.22 0.76 7.36
C GLN A 8 -11.00 -0.38 6.35
N THR A 9 -11.68 -1.51 6.52
CA THR A 9 -11.62 -2.66 5.60
C THR A 9 -12.55 -2.51 4.38
N SER A 10 -13.63 -1.75 4.50
CA SER A 10 -14.65 -1.58 3.45
C SER A 10 -14.27 -0.48 2.45
N ILE A 11 -13.62 0.60 2.89
CA ILE A 11 -13.25 1.73 2.03
C ILE A 11 -12.41 1.32 0.80
N PRO A 12 -11.36 0.48 0.92
CA PRO A 12 -10.58 0.03 -0.23
C PRO A 12 -11.41 -0.77 -1.24
N VAL A 13 -12.38 -1.55 -0.78
CA VAL A 13 -13.27 -2.33 -1.65
C VAL A 13 -14.19 -1.40 -2.43
N LEU A 14 -14.73 -0.37 -1.78
CA LEU A 14 -15.54 0.65 -2.45
C LEU A 14 -14.72 1.45 -3.47
N GLN A 15 -13.49 1.81 -3.12
CA GLN A 15 -12.58 2.52 -4.02
C GLN A 15 -12.21 1.66 -5.23
N ALA A 16 -11.89 0.38 -5.02
CA ALA A 16 -11.63 -0.57 -6.11
C ALA A 16 -12.88 -0.75 -7.00
N ASN A 17 -14.09 -0.65 -6.44
CA ASN A 17 -15.31 -0.75 -7.21
C ASN A 17 -15.51 0.46 -8.14
N SER A 18 -15.06 1.65 -7.75
CA SER A 18 -15.08 2.86 -8.59
C SER A 18 -13.98 2.93 -9.64
N THR A 19 -12.99 2.03 -9.62
CA THR A 19 -11.91 1.97 -10.62
C THR A 19 -12.18 0.90 -11.66
N ASP A 20 -11.68 1.08 -12.88
CA ASP A 20 -11.72 0.01 -13.88
C ASP A 20 -10.81 -1.15 -13.46
N ARG A 21 -11.39 -2.34 -13.35
CA ARG A 21 -10.74 -3.58 -12.86
C ARG A 21 -10.59 -4.63 -13.95
N HIS A 22 -10.78 -4.28 -15.22
CA HIS A 22 -10.59 -5.19 -16.33
C HIS A 22 -9.09 -5.37 -16.61
N ILE A 23 -8.59 -6.59 -16.43
CA ILE A 23 -7.24 -6.97 -16.88
C ILE A 23 -7.30 -7.48 -18.34
N THR A 24 -8.44 -8.04 -18.75
CA THR A 24 -8.68 -8.50 -20.13
C THR A 24 -10.14 -8.24 -20.48
N SER A 25 -10.49 -8.19 -21.77
CA SER A 25 -11.88 -7.98 -22.25
C SER A 25 -12.92 -8.94 -21.65
N ASN A 26 -12.50 -10.09 -21.10
CA ASN A 26 -13.37 -11.09 -20.47
C ASN A 26 -13.05 -11.34 -18.99
N PHE A 27 -12.05 -10.67 -18.41
CA PHE A 27 -11.61 -10.95 -17.03
C PHE A 27 -11.55 -9.67 -16.19
N GLN A 28 -12.46 -9.58 -15.22
CA GLN A 28 -12.54 -8.51 -14.24
C GLN A 28 -12.18 -9.07 -12.86
N ILE A 29 -11.21 -8.44 -12.18
CA ILE A 29 -10.86 -8.83 -10.80
C ILE A 29 -11.95 -8.33 -9.86
N PRO A 30 -12.63 -9.16 -9.06
CA PRO A 30 -13.61 -8.71 -8.08
C PRO A 30 -13.01 -7.72 -7.07
N ALA A 31 -13.74 -6.64 -6.74
CA ALA A 31 -13.28 -5.62 -5.78
C ALA A 31 -12.97 -6.22 -4.40
N GLY A 32 -13.72 -7.26 -3.99
CA GLY A 32 -13.49 -7.97 -2.73
C GLY A 32 -12.17 -8.75 -2.69
N SER A 33 -11.59 -9.10 -3.83
CA SER A 33 -10.31 -9.81 -3.91
C SER A 33 -9.11 -8.90 -3.62
N PHE A 34 -9.29 -7.57 -3.58
CA PHE A 34 -8.20 -6.64 -3.28
C PHE A 34 -7.58 -6.85 -1.90
N SER A 35 -8.35 -7.36 -0.93
CA SER A 35 -7.83 -7.70 0.40
C SER A 35 -6.76 -8.80 0.37
N MET A 36 -6.77 -9.67 -0.66
CA MET A 36 -5.78 -10.73 -0.81
C MET A 36 -4.37 -10.17 -1.08
N PHE A 37 -4.27 -9.06 -1.82
CA PHE A 37 -2.99 -8.38 -2.04
C PHE A 37 -2.37 -7.88 -0.73
N MET A 38 -3.19 -7.38 0.20
CA MET A 38 -2.69 -6.99 1.53
C MET A 38 -2.14 -8.18 2.30
N ILE A 39 -2.83 -9.32 2.28
CA ILE A 39 -2.38 -10.56 2.97
C ILE A 39 -1.06 -11.05 2.37
N ILE A 40 -0.96 -11.12 1.03
CA ILE A 40 0.27 -11.54 0.34
C ILE A 40 1.42 -10.57 0.67
N SER A 41 1.18 -9.26 0.60
CA SER A 41 2.18 -8.25 0.95
C SER A 41 2.65 -8.39 2.39
N LEU A 42 1.75 -8.68 3.33
CA LEU A 42 2.10 -8.91 4.74
C LEU A 42 2.95 -10.17 4.91
N ILE A 43 2.64 -11.26 4.21
CA ILE A 43 3.45 -12.49 4.22
C ILE A 43 4.86 -12.22 3.68
N VAL A 44 4.96 -11.50 2.55
CA VAL A 44 6.24 -11.12 1.96
C VAL A 44 7.03 -10.23 2.92
N TRP A 45 6.38 -9.24 3.54
CA TRP A 45 7.02 -8.37 4.53
C TRP A 45 7.50 -9.13 5.77
N LEU A 46 6.70 -10.09 6.25
CA LEU A 46 7.08 -10.94 7.39
C LEU A 46 8.29 -11.82 7.04
N ALA A 47 8.29 -12.44 5.86
CA ALA A 47 9.42 -13.24 5.38
C ALA A 47 10.70 -12.39 5.21
N LEU A 48 10.57 -11.17 4.69
CA LEU A 48 11.67 -10.20 4.62
C LEU A 48 12.16 -9.80 6.01
N TYR A 49 11.24 -9.53 6.93
CA TYR A 49 11.56 -9.15 8.29
C TYR A 49 12.31 -10.28 9.02
N ASP A 50 11.84 -11.52 8.91
CA ASP A 50 12.50 -12.69 9.47
C ASP A 50 13.88 -12.91 8.84
N ARG A 51 14.01 -12.77 7.52
CA ARG A 51 15.30 -12.91 6.83
C ARG A 51 16.29 -11.82 7.23
N VAL A 52 15.83 -10.56 7.35
CA VAL A 52 16.66 -9.45 7.84
C VAL A 52 17.05 -9.69 9.29
N ARG A 53 16.14 -10.15 10.15
CA ARG A 53 16.48 -10.49 11.54
C ARG A 53 17.49 -11.61 11.64
N VAL A 54 17.30 -12.71 10.92
CA VAL A 54 18.21 -13.86 10.92
C VAL A 54 19.59 -13.45 10.41
N THR A 55 19.63 -12.70 9.29
CA THR A 55 20.90 -12.25 8.70
C THR A 55 21.60 -11.23 9.59
N VAL A 56 20.86 -10.29 10.19
CA VAL A 56 21.48 -9.27 11.05
C VAL A 56 21.87 -9.82 12.41
N ALA A 57 21.08 -10.74 12.99
CA ALA A 57 21.47 -11.48 14.19
C ALA A 57 22.75 -12.31 13.95
N SER A 58 22.84 -12.97 12.79
CA SER A 58 24.03 -13.73 12.39
C SER A 58 25.26 -12.84 12.15
N LYS A 59 25.07 -11.67 11.52
CA LYS A 59 26.18 -10.81 11.05
C LYS A 59 26.72 -9.86 12.12
N ILE A 60 25.90 -9.46 13.10
CA ILE A 60 26.34 -8.54 14.16
C ILE A 60 27.02 -9.28 15.32
N ARG A 61 26.65 -10.53 15.61
CA ARG A 61 27.12 -11.15 16.86
C ARG A 61 27.01 -12.67 16.82
N GLY A 62 28.13 -13.36 16.92
CA GLY A 62 28.19 -14.75 17.43
C GLY A 62 27.73 -14.88 18.90
N LYS A 63 26.92 -13.93 19.42
CA LYS A 63 26.35 -13.91 20.77
C LYS A 63 25.03 -13.13 20.77
N SER A 64 23.97 -13.69 21.33
CA SER A 64 22.59 -13.17 21.38
C SER A 64 22.40 -11.69 21.78
N SER A 65 22.48 -10.72 20.85
CA SER A 65 21.81 -9.42 21.03
C SER A 65 21.48 -8.82 19.66
N GLY A 66 20.20 -8.85 19.31
CA GLY A 66 19.71 -8.29 18.05
C GLY A 66 19.88 -6.77 17.96
N LEU A 67 19.65 -6.23 16.75
CA LEU A 67 19.49 -4.79 16.50
C LEU A 67 18.72 -4.12 17.65
N GLY A 68 19.30 -3.08 18.24
CA GLY A 68 18.67 -2.34 19.32
C GLY A 68 17.27 -1.87 18.93
N VAL A 69 16.31 -1.98 19.85
CA VAL A 69 14.90 -1.65 19.64
C VAL A 69 14.72 -0.26 18.99
N LYS A 70 15.56 0.70 19.38
CA LYS A 70 15.58 2.07 18.84
C LYS A 70 15.89 2.11 17.33
N ALA A 71 16.86 1.33 16.87
CA ALA A 71 17.23 1.28 15.44
C ALA A 71 16.12 0.63 14.61
N ARG A 72 15.50 -0.44 15.11
CA ARG A 72 14.34 -1.08 14.45
C ARG A 72 13.17 -0.12 14.30
N MET A 73 12.83 0.60 15.37
CA MET A 73 11.76 1.60 15.33
C MET A 73 12.09 2.75 14.36
N GLY A 74 13.32 3.26 14.39
CA GLY A 74 13.77 4.31 13.47
C GLY A 74 13.70 3.90 12.01
N THR A 75 14.15 2.69 11.66
CA THR A 75 14.05 2.18 10.29
C THR A 75 12.61 2.03 9.83
N GLY A 76 11.71 1.53 10.69
CA GLY A 76 10.29 1.38 10.35
C GLY A 76 9.62 2.72 10.07
N LEU A 77 9.95 3.75 10.85
CA LEU A 77 9.42 5.09 10.65
C LEU A 77 9.93 5.71 9.34
N ALA A 78 11.21 5.55 9.02
CA ALA A 78 11.76 6.04 7.74
C ALA A 78 11.09 5.37 6.53
N PHE A 79 10.89 4.04 6.59
CA PHE A 79 10.15 3.32 5.54
C PHE A 79 8.71 3.78 5.42
N PHE A 80 8.03 4.04 6.54
CA PHE A 80 6.65 4.53 6.53
C PHE A 80 6.53 5.91 5.85
N VAL A 81 7.43 6.84 6.18
CA VAL A 81 7.46 8.17 5.55
C VAL A 81 7.72 8.06 4.04
N ALA A 82 8.67 7.22 3.63
CA ALA A 82 8.95 6.99 2.21
C ALA A 82 7.75 6.37 1.48
N ALA A 83 7.07 5.40 2.08
CA ALA A 83 5.87 4.78 1.51
C ALA A 83 4.74 5.81 1.35
N MET A 84 4.47 6.62 2.37
CA MET A 84 3.45 7.67 2.32
C MET A 84 3.78 8.74 1.27
N ALA A 85 5.07 9.11 1.13
CA ALA A 85 5.50 10.03 0.08
C ALA A 85 5.24 9.46 -1.32
N SER A 86 5.58 8.18 -1.54
CA SER A 86 5.30 7.52 -2.83
C SER A 86 3.80 7.45 -3.15
N TRP A 87 2.97 7.15 -2.14
CA TRP A 87 1.51 7.15 -2.28
C TRP A 87 0.98 8.53 -2.64
N ALA A 88 1.44 9.59 -1.96
CA ALA A 88 1.01 10.95 -2.24
C ALA A 88 1.34 11.38 -3.67
N ILE A 89 2.51 10.97 -4.19
CA ILE A 89 2.90 11.24 -5.58
C ILE A 89 1.96 10.49 -6.53
N ALA A 90 1.73 9.19 -6.33
CA ALA A 90 0.82 8.40 -7.16
C ALA A 90 -0.60 9.01 -7.18
N GLU A 91 -1.13 9.39 -6.01
CA GLU A 91 -2.45 10.02 -5.90
C GLU A 91 -2.50 11.39 -6.59
N SER A 92 -1.42 12.17 -6.53
CA SER A 92 -1.34 13.46 -7.22
C SER A 92 -1.44 13.30 -8.76
N VAL A 93 -0.84 12.24 -9.30
CA VAL A 93 -0.93 11.90 -10.73
C VAL A 93 -2.35 11.44 -11.08
N HIS A 94 -2.93 10.53 -10.29
CA HIS A 94 -4.32 10.09 -10.50
C HIS A 94 -5.30 11.26 -10.46
N ARG A 95 -5.15 12.16 -9.48
CA ARG A 95 -5.99 13.35 -9.36
C ARG A 95 -5.85 14.27 -10.58
N ARG A 96 -4.64 14.44 -11.10
CA ARG A 96 -4.40 15.24 -12.32
C ARG A 96 -5.15 14.67 -13.52
N ILE A 97 -5.08 13.36 -13.72
CA ILE A 97 -5.80 12.66 -14.81
C ILE A 97 -7.31 12.80 -14.63
N ALA A 98 -7.84 12.60 -13.43
CA ALA A 98 -9.26 12.76 -13.15
C ALA A 98 -9.79 14.18 -13.44
N ILE A 99 -8.99 15.21 -13.15
CA ILE A 99 -9.33 16.61 -13.48
C ILE A 99 -9.31 16.82 -14.99
N GLU A 100 -8.31 16.30 -15.71
CA GLU A 100 -8.21 16.43 -17.17
C GLU A 100 -9.40 15.75 -17.87
N GLU A 101 -9.78 14.54 -17.46
CA GLU A 101 -10.96 13.83 -18.00
C GLU A 101 -12.27 14.57 -17.66
N GLY A 102 -12.42 15.08 -16.43
CA GLY A 102 -13.58 15.89 -16.05
C GLY A 102 -13.69 17.21 -16.84
N LEU A 103 -12.54 17.84 -17.14
CA LEU A 103 -12.48 19.03 -18.00
C LEU A 103 -12.77 18.68 -19.48
N GLN A 104 -12.38 17.50 -19.97
CA GLN A 104 -12.72 17.04 -21.32
C GLN A 104 -14.22 16.75 -21.48
N VAL A 105 -14.86 16.13 -20.49
CA VAL A 105 -16.32 15.94 -20.47
C VAL A 105 -17.05 17.28 -20.48
N THR A 106 -16.59 18.25 -19.69
CA THR A 106 -17.20 19.59 -19.63
C THR A 106 -16.97 20.40 -20.91
N ARG A 107 -15.82 20.23 -21.58
CA ARG A 107 -15.50 20.91 -22.86
C ARG A 107 -16.24 20.31 -24.06
N LYS A 108 -16.61 19.02 -24.03
CA LYS A 108 -17.43 18.38 -25.08
C LYS A 108 -18.91 18.77 -25.04
N LEU A 109 -19.37 19.39 -23.95
CA LEU A 109 -20.77 19.78 -23.72
C LEU A 109 -21.07 21.25 -24.09
N TRP A 110 -20.08 21.97 -24.64
CA TRP A 110 -20.18 23.31 -25.22
C TRP A 110 -19.58 23.31 -26.64
#